data_AF-A0A1E4TFG5-F1
#
_entry.id   AF-A0A1E4TFG5-F1
#
_cell.length_a   1.000
_cell.length_b   1.000
_cell.length_c   1.000
_cell.angle_alpha   90.00
_cell.angle_beta   90.00
_cell.angle_gamma   90.00
#
_symmetry.space_group_name_H-M   'P 1'
#
loop_
_entity.id
_entity.type
_entity.pdbx_description
1 polymer ?
#
loop_
_entity_poly.entity_id
_entity_poly.type
_entity_poly.pdbx_seq_one_letter_code
_entity_poly.pdbx_strand_id
1 'polypeptide(L)'
;SLRDHEKWLAEGDMVQLTEGPNKGKVGKVLMIADELNAALVENLSPSFKVINPKFTWTEKSSGRFLGEAPVPIGFEFLRLVARIPQEDGTSKRMAVAEVQLGEKRFDPRYGRYMYTRLVPGVPGLEIPWPAPEEPLKASEMEALEADAYDQSVAYSSLIDPPFPLDVVYSIRNPYSR
;
A
#
# COMPACT_ATOMS: atom_id res chain seq x y z
N SER A 1 13.58 2.33 2.62
CA SER A 1 14.03 0.97 2.97
C SER A 1 13.63 0.70 4.41
N LEU A 2 12.85 -0.37 4.63
CA LEU A 2 12.49 -0.98 5.95
C LEU A 2 11.43 -0.26 6.82
N ARG A 3 10.19 -0.12 6.33
CA ARG A 3 8.99 -0.05 7.21
C ARG A 3 7.81 -0.90 6.69
N ASP A 4 8.10 -1.92 5.88
CA ASP A 4 7.07 -2.82 5.33
C ASP A 4 6.61 -3.88 6.35
N HIS A 5 7.07 -3.80 7.61
CA HIS A 5 6.97 -4.89 8.58
C HIS A 5 5.67 -4.90 9.40
N GLU A 6 4.87 -3.83 9.41
CA GLU A 6 3.86 -3.65 10.48
C GLU A 6 2.52 -3.05 10.05
N LYS A 7 2.21 -3.01 8.75
CA LYS A 7 0.96 -2.38 8.30
C LYS A 7 -0.05 -3.43 7.91
N TRP A 8 -1.07 -3.60 8.75
CA TRP A 8 -2.26 -4.40 8.47
C TRP A 8 -3.28 -3.68 7.58
N LEU A 9 -3.01 -2.41 7.26
CA LEU A 9 -3.90 -1.48 6.57
C LEU A 9 -3.31 -1.04 5.24
N ALA A 10 -4.16 -0.93 4.21
CA ALA A 10 -3.86 -0.37 2.90
C ALA A 10 -4.89 0.69 2.49
N GLU A 11 -4.52 1.52 1.52
CA GLU A 11 -5.44 2.43 0.85
C GLU A 11 -6.56 1.63 0.18
N GLY A 12 -7.80 2.09 0.35
CA GLY A 12 -8.98 1.38 -0.10
C GLY A 12 -9.60 0.42 0.90
N ASP A 13 -8.95 0.13 2.03
CA ASP A 13 -9.57 -0.65 3.10
C ASP A 13 -10.73 0.11 3.76
N MET A 14 -11.71 -0.64 4.25
CA MET A 14 -12.78 -0.10 5.10
C MET A 14 -12.34 -0.17 6.55
N VAL A 15 -12.47 0.93 7.28
CA VAL A 15 -12.11 1.01 8.70
C VAL A 15 -13.22 1.62 9.53
N GLN A 16 -13.31 1.19 10.80
CA GLN A 16 -14.17 1.75 11.81
C GLN A 16 -13.36 2.58 12.79
N LEU A 17 -13.88 3.75 13.16
CA LEU A 17 -13.29 4.60 14.18
C LEU A 17 -13.66 4.11 15.59
N THR A 18 -12.69 3.96 16.48
CA THR A 18 -12.91 3.49 17.86
C THR A 18 -13.14 4.61 18.87
N GLU A 19 -12.68 5.82 18.57
CA GLU A 19 -12.72 6.99 19.47
C GLU A 19 -13.11 8.30 18.76
N GLY A 20 -13.33 9.36 19.54
CA GLY A 20 -13.66 10.68 19.01
C GLY A 20 -15.14 10.87 18.60
N PRO A 21 -15.46 12.01 17.96
CA PRO A 21 -16.86 12.41 17.68
C PRO A 21 -17.55 11.51 16.65
N ASN A 22 -16.77 10.83 15.81
CA ASN A 22 -17.27 9.92 14.79
C ASN A 22 -17.13 8.44 15.19
N LYS A 23 -16.99 8.14 16.49
CA LYS A 23 -16.86 6.78 17.01
C LYS A 23 -17.94 5.85 16.47
N GLY A 24 -17.53 4.66 16.05
CA GLY A 24 -18.40 3.61 15.52
C GLY A 24 -18.76 3.75 14.05
N LYS A 25 -18.52 4.91 13.43
CA LYS A 25 -18.73 5.09 11.99
C LYS A 25 -17.64 4.38 11.19
N VAL A 26 -18.00 4.03 9.96
CA VAL A 26 -17.14 3.28 9.03
C VAL A 26 -16.87 4.15 7.80
N GLY A 27 -15.63 4.14 7.33
CA GLY A 27 -15.18 4.92 6.17
C GLY A 27 -14.09 4.18 5.39
N LYS A 28 -13.79 4.66 4.18
CA LYS A 28 -12.73 4.12 3.32
C LYS A 28 -11.42 4.85 3.61
N VAL A 29 -10.31 4.13 3.69
CA VAL A 29 -8.97 4.75 3.76
C VAL A 29 -8.64 5.36 2.40
N LEU A 30 -8.38 6.66 2.40
CA LEU A 30 -8.00 7.41 1.20
C LEU A 30 -6.48 7.43 1.00
N MET A 31 -5.74 7.65 2.09
CA MET A 31 -4.30 7.81 2.04
C MET A 31 -3.68 7.35 3.35
N ILE A 32 -2.51 6.74 3.29
CA ILE A 32 -1.72 6.40 4.47
C ILE A 32 -0.58 7.40 4.65
N ALA A 33 -0.58 8.10 5.79
CA ALA A 33 0.48 9.01 6.18
C ALA A 33 1.51 8.26 7.04
N ASP A 34 2.41 7.57 6.36
CA ASP A 34 3.43 6.69 6.95
C ASP A 34 4.35 7.35 7.98
N GLU A 35 4.62 8.64 7.80
CA GLU A 35 5.46 9.42 8.71
C GLU A 35 4.78 9.70 10.05
N LEU A 36 3.45 9.73 10.06
CA LEU A 36 2.63 10.09 11.21
C LEU A 36 1.96 8.87 11.87
N ASN A 37 2.19 7.66 11.36
CA ASN A 37 1.47 6.44 11.76
C ASN A 37 -0.06 6.64 11.77
N ALA A 38 -0.55 7.31 10.73
CA ALA A 38 -1.94 7.74 10.66
C ALA A 38 -2.50 7.58 9.24
N ALA A 39 -3.82 7.57 9.10
CA ALA A 39 -4.52 7.46 7.83
C ALA A 39 -5.55 8.57 7.65
N LEU A 40 -5.73 9.02 6.42
CA LEU A 40 -6.86 9.84 6.02
C LEU A 40 -8.03 8.91 5.69
N VAL A 41 -9.15 9.09 6.38
CA VAL A 41 -10.33 8.26 6.22
C VAL A 41 -11.48 9.11 5.71
N GLU A 42 -12.08 8.65 4.61
CA GLU A 42 -13.17 9.32 3.91
C GLU A 42 -14.33 9.61 4.86
N ASN A 43 -14.78 10.87 4.89
CA ASN A 43 -15.92 11.35 5.69
C ASN A 43 -15.77 11.15 7.22
N LEU A 44 -14.61 10.72 7.71
CA LEU A 44 -14.35 10.49 9.14
C LEU A 44 -13.21 11.36 9.68
N SER A 45 -12.17 11.59 8.89
CA SER A 45 -11.08 12.49 9.23
C SER A 45 -11.61 13.91 9.49
N PRO A 46 -11.38 14.49 10.68
CA PRO A 46 -11.81 15.85 10.96
C PRO A 46 -11.02 16.80 10.06
N SER A 47 -11.66 17.86 9.57
CA SER A 47 -10.99 18.94 8.84
C SER A 47 -10.83 20.18 9.72
N PHE A 48 -9.72 20.89 9.56
CA PHE A 48 -9.56 22.22 10.11
C PHE A 48 -9.47 23.25 8.99
N LYS A 49 -9.89 24.47 9.31
CA LYS A 49 -9.89 25.58 8.37
C LYS A 49 -8.48 26.14 8.27
N VAL A 50 -7.96 26.21 7.06
CA VAL A 50 -6.62 26.74 6.77
C VAL A 50 -6.71 27.90 5.81
N ILE A 51 -5.78 28.82 5.96
CA ILE A 51 -5.65 29.94 5.05
C ILE A 51 -4.84 29.49 3.83
N ASN A 52 -5.46 29.47 2.66
CA ASN A 52 -4.82 29.05 1.44
C ASN A 52 -4.07 30.23 0.80
N PRO A 53 -2.76 30.10 0.53
CA PRO A 53 -2.02 31.14 -0.19
C PRO A 53 -2.54 31.28 -1.63
N LYS A 54 -2.42 32.48 -2.20
CA LYS A 54 -3.06 32.82 -3.49
C LYS A 54 -2.66 31.91 -4.66
N PHE A 55 -1.47 31.32 -4.64
CA PHE A 55 -1.00 30.43 -5.70
C PHE A 55 -1.67 29.05 -5.70
N THR A 56 -2.34 28.64 -4.60
CA THR A 56 -3.07 27.36 -4.51
C THR A 56 -4.56 27.50 -4.83
N TRP A 57 -5.01 28.70 -5.19
CA TRP A 57 -6.40 28.94 -5.53
C TRP A 57 -6.72 28.27 -6.87
N THR A 58 -7.72 27.40 -6.87
CA THR A 58 -8.29 26.79 -8.07
C THR A 58 -9.44 27.64 -8.59
N GLU A 59 -9.76 27.56 -9.89
CA GLU A 59 -10.87 28.32 -10.50
C GLU A 59 -12.23 28.03 -9.82
N LYS A 60 -12.40 26.82 -9.28
CA LYS A 60 -13.58 26.42 -8.49
C LYS A 60 -13.59 26.96 -7.05
N SER A 61 -12.44 27.39 -6.53
CA SER A 61 -12.34 28.02 -5.22
C SER A 61 -12.74 29.50 -5.35
N SER A 62 -14.04 29.75 -5.35
CA SER A 62 -14.63 31.07 -5.54
C SER A 62 -14.21 32.05 -4.43
N GLY A 63 -13.05 32.69 -4.55
CA GLY A 63 -12.56 33.71 -3.62
C GLY A 63 -12.36 33.26 -2.17
N ARG A 64 -12.34 31.95 -1.90
CA ARG A 64 -12.21 31.43 -0.54
C ARG A 64 -10.73 31.38 -0.15
N PHE A 65 -10.32 32.42 0.58
CA PHE A 65 -9.10 32.43 1.39
C PHE A 65 -9.02 31.25 2.37
N LEU A 66 -10.17 30.67 2.73
CA LEU A 66 -10.30 29.61 3.71
C LEU A 66 -10.55 28.26 3.02
N GLY A 67 -9.55 27.37 3.09
CA GLY A 67 -9.65 25.96 2.71
C GLY A 67 -9.89 25.05 3.91
N GLU A 68 -10.13 23.78 3.64
CA GLU A 68 -10.21 22.73 4.65
C GLU A 68 -9.08 21.73 4.41
N ALA A 69 -8.27 21.47 5.44
CA ALA A 69 -7.27 20.41 5.40
C ALA A 69 -7.72 19.27 6.33
N PRO A 70 -7.74 18.02 5.84
CA PRO A 70 -8.10 16.88 6.66
C PRO A 70 -6.95 16.53 7.61
N VAL A 71 -7.29 16.12 8.83
CA VAL A 71 -6.36 15.63 9.84
C VAL A 71 -6.31 14.10 9.76
N PRO A 72 -5.12 13.51 9.65
CA PRO A 72 -4.99 12.06 9.66
C PRO A 72 -5.30 11.49 11.06
N ILE A 73 -5.90 10.31 11.08
CA ILE A 73 -6.31 9.58 12.28
C ILE A 73 -5.26 8.51 12.56
N GLY A 74 -4.74 8.44 13.79
CA GLY A 74 -3.78 7.42 14.21
C GLY A 74 -4.31 5.99 14.04
N PHE A 75 -3.44 5.05 13.67
CA PHE A 75 -3.83 3.65 13.42
C PHE A 75 -4.45 2.96 14.64
N GLU A 76 -4.07 3.35 15.86
CA GLU A 76 -4.61 2.88 17.12
C GLU A 76 -6.12 3.15 17.29
N PHE A 77 -6.62 4.19 16.62
CA PHE A 77 -8.03 4.56 16.66
C PHE A 77 -8.84 3.91 15.53
N LEU A 78 -8.22 3.05 14.73
CA LEU A 78 -8.83 2.42 13.55
C LEU A 78 -8.92 0.90 13.75
N ARG A 79 -10.03 0.32 13.31
CA ARG A 79 -10.22 -1.13 13.22
C ARG A 79 -10.60 -1.51 11.80
N LEU A 80 -10.01 -2.59 11.28
CA LEU A 80 -10.34 -3.09 9.96
C LEU A 80 -11.79 -3.57 9.91
N VAL A 81 -12.53 -3.25 8.87
CA VAL A 81 -13.87 -3.76 8.64
C VAL A 81 -13.81 -4.80 7.53
N ALA A 82 -14.02 -6.06 7.91
CA ALA A 82 -14.02 -7.19 7.00
C ALA A 82 -15.45 -7.73 6.76
N ARG A 83 -15.66 -8.38 5.63
CA ARG A 83 -16.87 -9.17 5.38
C ARG A 83 -16.60 -10.60 5.86
N ILE A 84 -17.30 -11.00 6.92
CA ILE A 84 -17.18 -12.33 7.50
C ILE A 84 -18.37 -13.18 7.03
N PRO A 85 -18.13 -14.37 6.44
CA PRO A 85 -19.20 -15.30 6.09
C PRO A 85 -19.82 -15.88 7.37
N GLN A 86 -21.14 -16.01 7.40
CA GLN A 86 -21.90 -16.68 8.46
C GLN A 86 -22.31 -18.09 8.02
N GLU A 87 -22.65 -18.95 8.98
CA GLU A 87 -23.13 -20.32 8.74
C GLU A 87 -24.36 -20.35 7.82
N ASP A 88 -25.20 -19.32 7.89
CA ASP A 88 -26.40 -19.15 7.07
C ASP A 88 -26.12 -18.77 5.60
N GLY A 89 -24.85 -18.73 5.19
CA GLY A 89 -24.42 -18.36 3.83
C GLY A 89 -24.46 -16.85 3.54
N THR A 90 -24.88 -16.03 4.51
CA THR A 90 -24.85 -14.57 4.39
C THR A 90 -23.49 -14.01 4.81
N SER A 91 -23.09 -12.87 4.25
CA SER A 91 -21.87 -12.18 4.66
C SER A 91 -22.20 -10.91 5.46
N LYS A 92 -21.62 -10.76 6.65
CA LYS A 92 -21.82 -9.56 7.49
C LYS A 92 -20.55 -8.73 7.55
N ARG A 93 -20.69 -7.41 7.47
CA ARG A 93 -19.56 -6.49 7.73
C ARG A 93 -19.34 -6.36 9.23
N MET A 94 -18.14 -6.69 9.68
CA MET A 94 -17.77 -6.65 11.09
C MET A 94 -16.42 -5.95 11.24
N ALA A 95 -16.32 -5.13 12.29
CA ALA A 95 -15.03 -4.57 12.69
C ALA A 95 -14.22 -5.64 13.42
N VAL A 96 -13.01 -5.86 12.94
CA VAL A 96 -12.06 -6.81 13.48
C VAL A 96 -11.30 -6.12 14.62
N ALA A 97 -11.21 -6.79 15.78
CA ALA A 97 -10.56 -6.21 16.95
C ALA A 97 -9.05 -6.03 16.75
N GLU A 98 -8.42 -7.02 16.12
CA GLU A 98 -6.98 -7.07 15.87
C GLU A 98 -6.71 -7.86 14.58
N VAL A 99 -5.67 -7.49 13.84
CA VAL A 99 -5.27 -8.19 12.61
C VAL A 99 -3.88 -8.76 12.82
N GLN A 100 -3.73 -10.06 12.64
CA GLN A 100 -2.43 -10.73 12.69
C GLN A 100 -1.86 -10.88 11.28
N LEU A 101 -0.59 -10.51 11.10
CA LEU A 101 0.10 -10.71 9.83
C LEU A 101 0.69 -12.13 9.80
N GLY A 102 0.29 -12.91 8.81
CA GLY A 102 0.76 -14.27 8.54
C GLY A 102 1.96 -14.31 7.60
N GLU A 103 2.01 -15.31 6.72
CA GLU A 103 3.08 -15.45 5.73
C GLU A 103 2.93 -14.45 4.57
N LYS A 104 4.06 -14.11 3.93
CA LYS A 104 4.07 -13.29 2.71
C LYS A 104 3.72 -14.14 1.49
N ARG A 105 2.77 -13.67 0.68
CA ARG A 105 2.43 -14.24 -0.63
C ARG A 105 2.55 -13.16 -1.70
N PHE A 106 2.97 -13.55 -2.90
CA PHE A 106 2.98 -12.64 -4.04
C PHE A 106 1.54 -12.31 -4.45
N ASP A 107 1.17 -11.03 -4.44
CA ASP A 107 -0.12 -10.58 -4.97
C ASP A 107 0.12 -9.97 -6.37
N PRO A 108 -0.36 -10.61 -7.45
CA PRO A 108 -0.15 -10.13 -8.81
C PRO A 108 -0.84 -8.79 -9.07
N ARG A 109 -1.88 -8.44 -8.30
CA ARG A 109 -2.59 -7.15 -8.44
C ARG A 109 -1.71 -5.98 -8.00
N TYR A 110 -0.86 -6.22 -7.00
CA TYR A 110 0.08 -5.23 -6.46
C TYR A 110 1.50 -5.40 -6.97
N GLY A 111 1.80 -6.45 -7.74
CA GLY A 111 3.14 -6.74 -8.25
C GLY A 111 4.21 -6.95 -7.17
N ARG A 112 3.81 -7.32 -5.94
CA ARG A 112 4.73 -7.44 -4.79
C ARG A 112 4.30 -8.51 -3.79
N TYR A 113 5.24 -8.95 -2.96
CA TYR A 113 4.96 -9.84 -1.84
C TYR A 113 4.29 -9.07 -0.69
N MET A 114 3.09 -9.49 -0.32
CA MET A 114 2.30 -8.89 0.77
C MET A 114 2.00 -9.93 1.84
N TYR A 115 1.92 -9.49 3.10
CA TYR A 115 1.52 -10.35 4.21
C TYR A 115 0.07 -10.77 4.10
N THR A 116 -0.24 -12.02 4.46
CA THR A 116 -1.62 -12.48 4.62
C THR A 116 -2.21 -11.87 5.90
N ARG A 117 -3.43 -11.33 5.84
CA ARG A 117 -4.10 -10.74 7.01
C ARG A 117 -5.04 -11.75 7.63
N LEU A 118 -4.81 -12.10 8.89
CA LEU A 118 -5.56 -13.12 9.62
C LEU A 118 -6.35 -12.49 10.77
N VAL A 119 -7.53 -13.03 11.03
CA VAL A 119 -8.35 -12.67 12.20
C VAL A 119 -7.99 -13.59 13.37
N PRO A 120 -7.45 -13.06 14.48
CA PRO A 120 -7.21 -13.85 15.69
C PRO A 120 -8.49 -14.52 16.18
N GLY A 121 -8.41 -15.80 16.53
CA GLY A 121 -9.54 -16.57 17.08
C GLY A 121 -10.47 -17.21 16.04
N VAL A 122 -10.33 -16.89 14.75
CA VAL A 122 -11.07 -17.59 13.68
C VAL A 122 -10.05 -18.29 12.76
N PRO A 123 -9.88 -19.63 12.88
CA PRO A 123 -8.86 -20.34 12.11
C PRO A 123 -9.16 -20.24 10.61
N GLY A 124 -8.18 -19.79 9.83
CA GLY A 124 -8.25 -19.74 8.37
C GLY A 124 -9.03 -18.57 7.77
N LEU A 125 -9.54 -17.63 8.57
CA LEU A 125 -10.21 -16.44 8.03
C LEU A 125 -9.17 -15.39 7.59
N GLU A 126 -8.91 -15.37 6.29
CA GLU A 126 -8.05 -14.38 5.63
C GLU A 126 -8.84 -13.14 5.19
N ILE A 127 -8.32 -11.95 5.46
CA ILE A 127 -8.88 -10.68 4.98
C ILE A 127 -8.11 -10.24 3.72
N PRO A 128 -8.76 -10.24 2.54
CA PRO A 128 -8.07 -9.91 1.29
C PRO A 128 -7.68 -8.44 1.25
N TRP A 129 -6.49 -8.12 0.73
CA TRP A 129 -6.11 -6.74 0.41
C TRP A 129 -7.10 -6.10 -0.58
N PRO A 130 -7.35 -4.78 -0.47
CA PRO A 130 -8.23 -4.07 -1.38
C PRO A 130 -7.68 -4.14 -2.81
N ALA A 131 -8.50 -3.83 -3.81
CA ALA A 131 -7.97 -3.67 -5.16
C ALA A 131 -7.24 -2.32 -5.24
N PRO A 132 -6.06 -2.25 -5.88
CA PRO A 132 -5.39 -0.97 -6.11
C PRO A 132 -6.28 -0.06 -6.98
N GLU A 133 -6.27 1.25 -6.72
CA GLU A 133 -7.13 2.22 -7.42
C GLU A 133 -6.77 2.37 -8.90
N GLU A 134 -5.49 2.20 -9.24
CA GLU A 134 -5.02 2.14 -10.62
C GLU A 134 -4.32 0.80 -10.87
N PRO A 135 -4.59 0.14 -12.01
CA PRO A 135 -3.73 -0.96 -12.44
C PRO A 135 -2.31 -0.40 -12.60
N LEU A 136 -1.31 -1.17 -12.18
CA LEU A 136 0.09 -0.85 -12.45
C LEU A 136 0.26 -0.67 -13.95
N LYS A 137 0.37 0.59 -14.40
CA LYS A 137 0.66 0.89 -15.80
C LYS A 137 2.15 0.71 -16.00
N ALA A 138 2.50 0.03 -17.07
CA ALA A 138 3.89 -0.03 -17.51
C ALA A 138 4.41 1.39 -17.70
N SER A 139 5.52 1.71 -17.05
CA SER A 139 6.22 2.98 -17.26
C SER A 139 6.89 2.97 -18.65
N GLU A 140 7.06 4.12 -19.29
CA GLU A 140 7.88 4.23 -20.52
C GLU A 140 9.33 3.78 -20.30
N MET A 141 9.79 3.75 -19.04
CA MET A 141 11.12 3.25 -18.65
C MET A 141 11.17 1.75 -18.39
N GLU A 142 10.02 1.06 -18.35
CA GLU A 142 9.99 -0.38 -18.12
C GLU A 142 10.17 -1.14 -19.44
N ALA A 143 10.92 -2.26 -19.37
CA ALA A 143 11.05 -3.15 -20.50
C ALA A 143 9.70 -3.81 -20.81
N LEU A 144 9.46 -4.10 -22.09
CA LEU A 144 8.29 -4.88 -22.48
C LEU A 144 8.40 -6.30 -21.91
N GLU A 145 7.26 -6.90 -21.59
CA GLU A 145 7.21 -8.25 -21.05
C GLU A 145 7.91 -9.26 -21.97
N ALA A 146 7.76 -9.11 -23.29
CA ALA A 146 8.44 -9.94 -24.28
C ALA A 146 9.98 -9.84 -24.19
N ASP A 147 10.52 -8.64 -24.00
CA ASP A 147 11.97 -8.41 -23.88
C ASP A 147 12.51 -8.95 -22.56
N ALA A 148 11.71 -8.88 -21.49
CA ALA A 148 12.09 -9.42 -20.18
C ALA A 148 12.13 -10.96 -20.17
N TYR A 149 11.26 -11.62 -20.93
CA TYR A 149 11.27 -13.08 -21.07
C TYR A 149 12.28 -13.57 -22.11
N ASP A 150 12.79 -12.70 -22.98
CA ASP A 150 13.82 -13.08 -23.94
C ASP A 150 15.17 -13.33 -23.23
N GLN A 151 15.54 -14.61 -23.08
CA GLN A 151 16.82 -15.02 -22.50
C GLN A 151 17.95 -14.81 -23.51
N SER A 152 18.34 -13.56 -23.71
CA SER A 152 19.44 -13.18 -24.61
C SER A 152 20.83 -13.61 -24.11
N VAL A 153 20.98 -13.82 -22.79
CA VAL A 153 22.25 -14.25 -22.17
C VAL A 153 22.07 -15.62 -21.52
N ALA A 154 22.64 -16.64 -22.15
CA ALA A 154 22.71 -18.00 -21.59
C ALA A 154 24.18 -18.42 -21.42
N TYR A 155 24.52 -18.99 -20.27
CA TYR A 155 25.87 -19.51 -20.01
C TYR A 155 26.07 -20.82 -20.78
N SER A 156 26.76 -20.73 -21.90
CA SER A 156 26.94 -21.84 -22.86
C SER A 156 28.34 -22.45 -22.88
N SER A 157 29.36 -21.77 -22.33
CA SER A 157 30.76 -22.22 -22.34
C SER A 157 31.35 -22.24 -20.92
N LEU A 158 32.12 -23.29 -20.63
CA LEU A 158 32.98 -23.36 -19.44
C LEU A 158 34.40 -22.85 -19.72
N ILE A 159 34.75 -22.67 -20.99
CA ILE A 159 36.09 -22.31 -21.45
C ILE A 159 36.15 -20.82 -21.79
N ASP A 160 35.11 -20.30 -22.42
CA ASP A 160 35.05 -18.91 -22.87
C ASP A 160 34.32 -18.04 -21.86
N PRO A 161 34.87 -16.86 -21.50
CA PRO A 161 34.20 -15.94 -20.59
C PRO A 161 32.93 -15.34 -21.25
N PRO A 162 31.87 -15.07 -20.46
CA PRO A 162 30.60 -14.55 -20.99
C PRO A 162 30.68 -13.08 -21.45
N PHE A 163 31.80 -12.41 -21.23
CA PHE A 163 32.07 -11.05 -21.68
C PHE A 163 33.57 -10.87 -21.98
N PRO A 164 33.95 -9.86 -22.76
CA PRO A 164 35.34 -9.54 -23.04
C PRO A 164 36.18 -9.30 -21.77
N LEU A 165 37.41 -9.83 -21.73
CA LEU A 165 38.26 -9.81 -20.52
C LEU A 165 38.70 -8.40 -20.10
N ASP A 166 38.77 -7.46 -21.03
CA ASP A 166 39.11 -6.05 -20.79
C ASP A 166 38.02 -5.31 -19.98
N VAL A 167 36.75 -5.74 -20.08
CA VAL A 167 35.63 -5.19 -19.31
C VAL A 167 35.74 -5.52 -17.82
N VAL A 168 36.53 -6.53 -17.43
CA VAL A 168 36.73 -6.90 -16.01
C VAL A 168 37.23 -5.71 -15.18
N TYR A 169 38.08 -4.86 -15.75
CA TYR A 169 38.65 -3.71 -15.06
C TYR A 169 37.67 -2.54 -14.87
N SER A 170 36.56 -2.51 -15.62
CA SER A 170 35.51 -1.49 -15.45
C SER A 170 34.41 -1.95 -14.49
N ILE A 171 34.11 -3.25 -14.43
CA ILE A 171 33.10 -3.82 -13.51
C ILE A 171 33.64 -4.06 -12.11
N ARG A 172 34.95 -4.22 -11.95
CA ARG A 172 35.59 -4.50 -10.66
C ARG A 172 36.93 -3.78 -10.54
N ASN A 173 37.21 -3.26 -9.34
CA ASN A 173 38.51 -2.71 -9.02
C ASN A 173 39.58 -3.83 -8.99
N PRO A 174 40.62 -3.78 -9.85
CA PRO A 174 41.70 -4.77 -9.85
C PRO A 174 42.57 -4.75 -8.59
N TYR A 175 42.60 -3.63 -7.84
CA TYR A 175 43.46 -3.44 -6.67
C TYR A 175 42.67 -3.33 -5.37
N SER A 176 41.51 -3.98 -5.27
CA SER A 176 40.77 -4.05 -4.01
C SER A 176 41.67 -4.64 -2.91
N ARG A 177 41.88 -3.90 -1.82
CA ARG A 177 42.61 -4.37 -0.62
C ARG A 177 41.74 -5.25 0.26
#